data_AF-A0A2N5ZAJ1-F1
#
_entry.id   AF-A0A2N5ZAJ1-F1
#
_cell.length_a   1.000
_cell.length_b   1.000
_cell.length_c   1.000
_cell.angle_alpha   90.00
_cell.angle_beta   90.00
_cell.angle_gamma   90.00
#
_symmetry.space_group_name_H-M   'P 1'
#
loop_
_entity.id
_entity.type
_entity.pdbx_description
1 polymer ?
#
loop_
_entity_poly.entity_id
_entity_poly.type
_entity_poly.pdbx_seq_one_letter_code
_entity_poly.pdbx_strand_id
1 'polypeptide(L)'
;MKTILYAFLISLFMIFSCKDDSSDKINKEPLCEIITPVINEEILHGSILNVEVNVDDDNLANVTFFINEVEIGVDDSYPYTMQWLTEDKVPGEYNLKVRAIDEEGLLSVDELNFELSHIGVSIEDIDGNTYGTVVIGAQKWMRENLKVTTYNTGDPINIVEPWNYWLSNSNGAYCWYENDKETYGELYGAIYNHIAVRNDDLCPDGWHIPSEEEWKELEIFLGVNADEANLYFFHGINEGSKLAGSSDLWFEGDLTRDNEFGVTDFNAIPAGMRTKGGEFINMEYQTYYWSSSIGDVDNGYYRNIRFNNPQIYRYHISKNTGFSVRCMKNFDVK
;
A
#
# COMPACT_ATOMS: atom_id res chain seq x y z
N MET A 1 50.72 5.44 107.52
CA MET A 1 49.25 5.50 107.40
C MET A 1 48.91 6.63 106.43
N LYS A 2 47.98 6.43 105.48
CA LYS A 2 47.77 7.13 104.18
C LYS A 2 48.48 6.37 103.04
N THR A 3 47.92 5.37 102.38
CA THR A 3 46.64 5.17 101.65
C THR A 3 46.69 5.69 100.21
N ILE A 4 46.62 4.71 99.31
CA ILE A 4 46.51 4.63 97.84
C ILE A 4 45.42 5.54 97.24
N LEU A 5 45.66 6.11 96.03
CA LEU A 5 44.75 5.99 94.88
C LEU A 5 45.41 6.46 93.57
N TYR A 6 45.57 5.53 92.62
CA TYR A 6 45.89 5.80 91.22
C TYR A 6 44.60 6.19 90.48
N ALA A 7 44.61 7.29 89.73
CA ALA A 7 43.54 7.63 88.78
C ALA A 7 44.12 7.60 87.36
N PHE A 8 43.74 6.56 86.60
CA PHE A 8 43.97 6.46 85.17
C PHE A 8 42.93 7.33 84.45
N LEU A 9 43.38 8.35 83.72
CA LEU A 9 42.54 9.12 82.79
C LEU A 9 42.41 8.32 81.49
N ILE A 10 41.23 7.75 81.23
CA ILE A 10 40.88 7.20 79.91
C ILE A 10 40.18 8.33 79.15
N SER A 11 40.88 8.95 78.20
CA SER A 11 40.29 9.89 77.25
C SER A 11 39.45 9.10 76.23
N LEU A 12 38.14 9.19 76.36
CA LEU A 12 37.16 8.64 75.44
C LEU A 12 37.22 9.44 74.12
N PHE A 13 37.87 8.91 73.09
CA PHE A 13 37.75 9.41 71.73
C PHE A 13 36.35 9.07 71.23
N MET A 14 35.45 10.06 71.15
CA MET A 14 34.23 9.93 70.36
C MET A 14 34.65 9.90 68.88
N ILE A 15 34.64 8.70 68.29
CA ILE A 15 34.59 8.55 66.85
C ILE A 15 33.18 9.00 66.44
N PHE A 16 33.06 10.23 65.92
CA PHE A 16 31.92 10.58 65.08
C PHE A 16 32.03 9.69 63.84
N SER A 17 31.33 8.56 63.86
CA SER A 17 30.98 7.85 62.64
C SER A 17 30.07 8.80 61.86
N CYS A 18 30.62 9.47 60.85
CA CYS A 18 29.77 9.97 59.77
C CYS A 18 29.10 8.73 59.20
N LYS A 19 27.80 8.58 59.47
CA LYS A 19 26.95 7.81 58.57
C LYS A 19 27.06 8.53 57.23
N ASP A 20 27.83 7.96 56.32
CA ASP A 20 27.57 8.15 54.91
C ASP A 20 26.15 7.61 54.68
N ASP A 21 25.16 8.50 54.71
CA ASP A 21 23.83 8.25 54.14
C ASP A 21 23.89 8.41 52.60
N SER A 22 24.96 7.91 51.97
CA SER A 22 24.85 7.43 50.60
C SER A 22 24.16 6.07 50.70
N SER A 23 22.83 6.08 50.75
CA SER A 23 22.14 4.93 50.17
C SER A 23 22.60 4.90 48.72
N ASP A 24 23.59 4.08 48.41
CA ASP A 24 23.89 3.71 47.04
C ASP A 24 22.56 3.16 46.50
N LYS A 25 21.81 4.02 45.79
CA LYS A 25 20.68 3.57 45.00
C LYS A 25 21.29 2.55 44.05
N ILE A 26 21.02 1.27 44.29
CA ILE A 26 21.44 0.23 43.36
C ILE A 26 20.78 0.59 42.03
N ASN A 27 21.60 0.91 41.04
CA ASN A 27 21.10 1.19 39.71
C ASN A 27 20.35 -0.05 39.19
N LYS A 28 19.18 0.17 38.58
CA LYS A 28 18.33 -0.88 38.03
C LYS A 28 18.32 -0.75 36.52
N GLU A 29 18.05 -1.85 35.84
CA GLU A 29 17.81 -1.78 34.39
C GLU A 29 16.58 -0.90 34.11
N PRO A 30 16.59 -0.13 33.00
CA PRO A 30 15.40 0.61 32.55
C PRO A 30 14.20 -0.32 32.38
N LEU A 31 12.97 0.15 32.57
CA LEU A 31 11.77 -0.59 32.19
C LEU A 31 11.21 -0.03 30.87
N CYS A 32 11.50 -0.71 29.76
CA CYS A 32 11.06 -0.35 28.42
C CYS A 32 9.75 -1.04 28.05
N GLU A 33 8.76 -0.30 27.56
CA GLU A 33 7.48 -0.82 27.09
C GLU A 33 7.05 -0.08 25.81
N ILE A 34 6.77 -0.83 24.74
CA ILE A 34 6.20 -0.33 23.50
C ILE A 34 4.74 0.03 23.75
N ILE A 35 4.37 1.28 23.46
CA ILE A 35 3.01 1.79 23.56
C ILE A 35 2.30 1.71 22.21
N THR A 36 3.01 2.07 21.13
CA THR A 36 2.53 1.92 19.74
C THR A 36 3.61 1.33 18.84
N PRO A 37 3.25 0.51 17.84
CA PRO A 37 1.90 -0.01 17.57
C PRO A 37 1.43 -0.98 18.67
N VAL A 38 0.13 -1.23 18.75
CA VAL A 38 -0.41 -2.26 19.66
C VAL A 38 -0.43 -3.62 18.99
N ILE A 39 -0.51 -4.69 19.79
CA ILE A 39 -0.55 -6.05 19.26
C ILE A 39 -1.75 -6.27 18.32
N ASN A 40 -1.48 -6.85 17.15
CA ASN A 40 -2.43 -7.06 16.06
C ASN A 40 -3.02 -5.78 15.44
N GLU A 41 -2.39 -4.62 15.64
CA GLU A 41 -2.73 -3.43 14.86
C GLU A 41 -2.44 -3.68 13.36
N GLU A 42 -3.42 -3.38 12.51
CA GLU A 42 -3.21 -3.44 11.06
C GLU A 42 -2.45 -2.19 10.61
N ILE A 43 -1.29 -2.40 9.99
CA ILE A 43 -0.48 -1.33 9.43
C ILE A 43 -0.62 -1.37 7.91
N LEU A 44 -1.18 -0.31 7.33
CA LEU A 44 -1.38 -0.21 5.88
C LEU A 44 -0.08 0.13 5.17
N HIS A 45 0.10 -0.44 3.98
CA HIS A 45 1.23 -0.07 3.13
C HIS A 45 1.18 1.40 2.68
N GLY A 46 2.30 2.11 2.84
CA GLY A 46 2.42 3.54 2.55
C GLY A 46 1.91 4.45 3.67
N SER A 47 1.54 3.92 4.84
CA SER A 47 1.36 4.72 6.05
C SER A 47 2.72 5.04 6.70
N ILE A 48 2.69 5.91 7.71
CA ILE A 48 3.83 6.09 8.62
C ILE A 48 3.51 5.34 9.90
N LEU A 49 4.36 4.37 10.26
CA LEU A 49 4.28 3.73 11.57
C LEU A 49 4.90 4.67 12.61
N ASN A 50 4.09 5.14 13.54
CA ASN A 50 4.57 5.92 14.69
C ASN A 50 4.80 4.97 15.86
N VAL A 51 6.05 4.84 16.28
CA VAL A 51 6.45 4.06 17.45
C VAL A 51 6.58 4.98 18.63
N GLU A 52 5.84 4.68 19.70
CA GLU A 52 5.89 5.39 20.98
C GLU A 52 6.30 4.40 22.06
N VAL A 53 7.22 4.82 22.93
CA VAL A 53 7.81 3.96 23.96
C VAL A 53 7.76 4.67 25.29
N ASN A 54 7.35 3.95 26.33
CA ASN A 54 7.50 4.38 27.70
C ASN A 54 8.75 3.72 28.29
N VAL A 55 9.61 4.53 28.91
CA VAL A 55 10.79 4.03 29.62
C VAL A 55 10.80 4.62 31.03
N ASP A 56 10.72 3.75 32.05
CA ASP A 56 10.87 4.13 33.46
C ASP A 56 12.31 3.86 33.90
N ASP A 57 13.12 4.92 33.97
CA ASP A 57 14.50 4.91 34.43
C ASP A 57 14.95 6.30 34.93
N ASP A 58 15.72 6.35 36.02
CA ASP A 58 16.21 7.61 36.63
C ASP A 58 17.47 8.15 35.91
N ASN A 59 18.14 7.35 35.06
CA ASN A 59 19.43 7.66 34.43
C ASN A 59 19.54 7.16 32.97
N LEU A 60 18.45 7.29 32.20
CA LEU A 60 18.41 6.78 30.82
C LEU A 60 19.40 7.53 29.92
N ALA A 61 20.20 6.77 29.14
CA ALA A 61 21.10 7.34 28.14
C ALA A 61 20.43 7.48 26.77
N ASN A 62 19.79 6.43 26.26
CA ASN A 62 19.02 6.49 24.99
C ASN A 62 18.09 5.29 24.79
N VAL A 63 17.20 5.44 23.82
CA VAL A 63 16.34 4.40 23.26
C VAL A 63 16.72 4.16 21.80
N THR A 64 17.09 2.93 21.44
CA THR A 64 17.37 2.53 20.05
C THR A 64 16.20 1.71 19.49
N PHE A 65 15.80 2.01 18.25
CA PHE A 65 14.68 1.37 17.55
C PHE A 65 15.18 0.50 16.40
N PHE A 66 14.59 -0.68 16.24
CA PHE A 66 14.96 -1.64 15.21
C PHE A 66 13.73 -2.22 14.52
N ILE A 67 13.86 -2.49 13.22
CA ILE A 67 12.93 -3.31 12.45
C ILE A 67 13.70 -4.48 11.86
N ASN A 68 13.30 -5.72 12.16
CA ASN A 68 13.98 -6.94 11.72
C ASN A 68 15.50 -6.89 11.99
N GLU A 69 15.89 -6.53 13.22
CA GLU A 69 17.29 -6.35 13.64
C GLU A 69 18.05 -5.18 13.01
N VAL A 70 17.45 -4.43 12.09
CA VAL A 70 18.05 -3.24 11.47
C VAL A 70 17.70 -2.00 12.26
N GLU A 71 18.71 -1.27 12.72
CA GLU A 71 18.53 0.01 13.42
C GLU A 71 17.87 1.03 12.49
N ILE A 72 16.75 1.59 12.93
CA ILE A 72 16.03 2.65 12.22
C ILE A 72 16.27 4.03 12.84
N GLY A 73 16.74 4.09 14.08
CA GLY A 73 17.14 5.33 14.72
C GLY A 73 17.34 5.20 16.24
N VAL A 74 17.76 6.31 16.83
CA VAL A 74 17.98 6.48 18.27
C VAL A 74 17.25 7.74 18.72
N ASP A 75 16.63 7.70 19.88
CA ASP A 75 16.03 8.85 20.55
C ASP A 75 16.57 8.95 21.99
N ASP A 76 17.03 10.13 22.38
CA ASP A 76 17.61 10.42 23.69
C ASP A 76 16.76 11.41 24.50
N SER A 77 15.59 11.82 23.97
CA SER A 77 14.80 12.92 24.50
C SER A 77 13.34 12.53 24.68
N TYR A 78 12.83 12.56 25.91
CA TYR A 78 11.40 12.28 26.18
C TYR A 78 10.48 13.33 25.51
N PRO A 79 9.39 12.93 24.83
CA PRO A 79 8.88 11.56 24.67
C PRO A 79 9.65 10.74 23.62
N TYR A 80 9.95 9.47 23.94
CA TYR A 80 10.73 8.58 23.07
C TYR A 80 9.88 8.06 21.92
N THR A 81 10.18 8.51 20.71
CA THR A 81 9.38 8.20 19.53
C THR A 81 10.23 7.93 18.29
N MET A 82 9.67 7.17 17.36
CA MET A 82 10.29 6.94 16.05
C MET A 82 9.23 6.83 14.96
N GLN A 83 9.57 7.33 13.77
CA GLN A 83 8.74 7.17 12.58
C GLN A 83 9.40 6.22 11.60
N TRP A 84 8.66 5.21 11.18
CA TRP A 84 9.08 4.29 10.14
C TRP A 84 8.18 4.41 8.92
N LEU A 85 8.77 4.81 7.79
CA LEU A 85 8.06 4.97 6.51
C LEU A 85 7.87 3.59 5.87
N THR A 86 6.62 3.23 5.54
CA THR A 86 6.30 1.90 4.99
C THR A 86 6.16 1.87 3.47
N GLU A 87 6.30 3.03 2.80
CA GLU A 87 6.02 3.19 1.37
C GLU A 87 6.94 2.36 0.45
N ASP A 88 8.16 2.05 0.89
CA ASP A 88 9.17 1.27 0.19
C ASP A 88 9.43 -0.09 0.89
N LYS A 89 8.48 -0.57 1.70
CA LYS A 89 8.59 -1.82 2.48
C LYS A 89 7.69 -2.93 1.94
N VAL A 90 8.27 -4.11 1.72
CA VAL A 90 7.54 -5.27 1.18
C VAL A 90 6.48 -5.68 2.21
N PRO A 91 5.20 -5.84 1.83
CA PRO A 91 4.17 -6.35 2.75
C PRO A 91 4.55 -7.70 3.36
N GLY A 92 4.11 -7.97 4.58
CA GLY A 92 4.45 -9.19 5.32
C GLY A 92 4.76 -8.93 6.79
N GLU A 93 5.27 -9.98 7.44
CA GLU A 93 5.60 -9.96 8.86
C GLU A 93 6.89 -9.16 9.15
N TYR A 94 6.83 -8.29 10.14
CA TYR A 94 7.95 -7.53 10.67
C TYR A 94 8.02 -7.69 12.19
N ASN A 95 9.24 -7.59 12.72
CA ASN A 95 9.53 -7.49 14.14
C ASN A 95 10.03 -6.08 14.47
N LEU A 96 9.28 -5.36 15.30
CA LEU A 96 9.72 -4.15 15.97
C LEU A 96 10.43 -4.53 17.26
N LYS A 97 11.64 -4.00 17.44
CA LYS A 97 12.39 -4.12 18.69
C LYS A 97 12.82 -2.74 19.16
N VAL A 98 12.70 -2.51 20.46
CA VAL A 98 13.16 -1.30 21.12
C VAL A 98 14.11 -1.68 22.24
N ARG A 99 15.24 -0.99 22.33
CA ARG A 99 16.24 -1.19 23.39
C ARG A 99 16.48 0.12 24.13
N ALA A 100 16.21 0.14 25.43
CA ALA A 100 16.59 1.21 26.34
C ALA A 100 17.93 0.89 27.00
N ILE A 101 18.83 1.86 27.12
CA ILE A 101 20.11 1.72 27.84
C ILE A 101 20.33 2.93 28.76
N ASP A 102 20.77 2.69 29.99
CA ASP A 102 21.15 3.73 30.96
C ASP A 102 22.63 4.17 30.78
N GLU A 103 23.07 5.18 31.54
CA GLU A 103 24.46 5.66 31.46
C GLU A 103 25.49 4.65 32.01
N GLU A 104 25.07 3.70 32.84
CA GLU A 104 25.90 2.62 33.40
C GLU A 104 26.00 1.39 32.48
N GLY A 105 25.23 1.34 31.40
CA GLY A 105 25.19 0.28 30.40
C GLY A 105 24.25 -0.89 30.72
N LEU A 106 23.36 -0.78 31.72
CA LEU A 106 22.24 -1.72 31.85
C LEU A 106 21.21 -1.42 30.77
N LEU A 107 20.58 -2.47 30.27
CA LEU A 107 19.64 -2.36 29.17
C LEU A 107 18.41 -3.21 29.41
N SER A 108 17.29 -2.78 28.85
CA SER A 108 16.09 -3.59 28.66
C SER A 108 15.61 -3.51 27.22
N VAL A 109 14.80 -4.49 26.84
CA VAL A 109 14.29 -4.65 25.49
C VAL A 109 12.81 -4.97 25.57
N ASP A 110 12.04 -4.41 24.65
CA ASP A 110 10.69 -4.84 24.34
C ASP A 110 10.55 -5.09 22.83
N GLU A 111 9.72 -6.05 22.45
CA GLU A 111 9.57 -6.52 21.08
C GLU A 111 8.11 -6.82 20.72
N LEU A 112 7.75 -6.51 19.48
CA LEU A 112 6.42 -6.74 18.95
C LEU A 112 6.49 -7.18 17.48
N ASN A 113 5.79 -8.25 17.16
CA ASN A 113 5.56 -8.64 15.76
C ASN A 113 4.30 -7.98 15.23
N PHE A 114 4.36 -7.49 13.99
CA PHE A 114 3.22 -6.90 13.28
C PHE A 114 3.23 -7.31 11.80
N GLU A 115 2.07 -7.18 11.16
CA GLU A 115 1.91 -7.44 9.73
C GLU A 115 1.77 -6.10 8.99
N LEU A 116 2.61 -5.89 7.98
CA LEU A 116 2.41 -4.82 7.01
C LEU A 116 1.46 -5.32 5.92
N SER A 117 0.24 -4.78 5.89
CA SER A 117 -0.82 -5.18 4.99
C SER A 117 -0.43 -4.94 3.52
N HIS A 118 -0.86 -5.84 2.63
CA HIS A 118 -0.82 -5.60 1.19
C HIS A 118 -1.82 -4.51 0.77
N ILE A 119 -2.81 -4.21 1.60
CA ILE A 119 -3.69 -3.06 1.41
C ILE A 119 -2.93 -1.80 1.79
N GLY A 120 -2.95 -0.82 0.90
CA GLY A 120 -2.29 0.45 1.11
C GLY A 120 -3.25 1.57 1.47
N VAL A 121 -2.68 2.68 1.94
CA VAL A 121 -3.40 3.94 2.10
C VAL A 121 -4.08 4.34 0.78
N SER A 122 -5.28 4.90 0.89
CA SER A 122 -6.00 5.39 -0.28
C SER A 122 -5.31 6.61 -0.88
N ILE A 123 -5.55 6.85 -2.17
CA ILE A 123 -5.02 8.00 -2.92
C ILE A 123 -6.18 8.82 -3.48
N GLU A 124 -5.91 10.09 -3.76
CA GLU A 124 -6.89 11.04 -4.30
C GLU A 124 -6.43 11.54 -5.67
N ASP A 125 -7.34 11.71 -6.62
CA ASP A 125 -7.07 12.39 -7.90
C ASP A 125 -7.34 13.90 -7.84
N ILE A 126 -7.10 14.61 -8.95
CA ILE A 126 -7.29 16.06 -9.03
C ILE A 126 -8.75 16.51 -8.83
N ASP A 127 -9.72 15.62 -9.01
CA ASP A 127 -11.15 15.88 -8.84
C ASP A 127 -11.65 15.55 -7.42
N GLY A 128 -10.76 15.06 -6.54
CA GLY A 128 -11.10 14.67 -5.17
C GLY A 128 -11.68 13.26 -5.05
N ASN A 129 -11.57 12.41 -6.09
CA ASN A 129 -12.00 11.02 -6.01
C ASN A 129 -10.96 10.20 -5.24
N THR A 130 -11.43 9.41 -4.28
CA THR A 130 -10.57 8.52 -3.49
C THR A 130 -10.57 7.09 -4.04
N TYR A 131 -9.39 6.47 -4.08
CA TYR A 131 -9.16 5.10 -4.54
C TYR A 131 -8.37 4.31 -3.51
N GLY A 132 -8.85 3.12 -3.14
CA GLY A 132 -8.07 2.16 -2.38
C GLY A 132 -6.86 1.67 -3.18
N THR A 133 -5.83 1.20 -2.48
CA THR A 133 -4.62 0.67 -3.13
C THR A 133 -4.26 -0.71 -2.61
N VAL A 134 -3.57 -1.48 -3.45
CA VAL A 134 -3.07 -2.82 -3.12
C VAL A 134 -1.68 -3.03 -3.71
N VAL A 135 -0.79 -3.70 -2.98
CA VAL A 135 0.51 -4.14 -3.46
C VAL A 135 0.39 -5.58 -3.96
N ILE A 136 0.77 -5.81 -5.22
CA ILE A 136 0.81 -7.13 -5.86
C ILE A 136 2.21 -7.28 -6.47
N GLY A 137 3.02 -8.17 -5.89
CA GLY A 137 4.43 -8.28 -6.25
C GLY A 137 5.18 -6.98 -5.99
N ALA A 138 5.89 -6.48 -7.00
CA ALA A 138 6.64 -5.22 -6.94
C ALA A 138 5.83 -4.02 -7.47
N GLN A 139 4.50 -4.12 -7.50
CA GLN A 139 3.64 -3.10 -8.09
C GLN A 139 2.53 -2.70 -7.12
N LYS A 140 2.25 -1.40 -7.03
CA LYS A 140 1.12 -0.87 -6.29
C LYS A 140 0.03 -0.43 -7.26
N TRP A 141 -1.19 -0.94 -7.07
CA TRP A 141 -2.33 -0.80 -7.97
C TRP A 141 -3.50 -0.10 -7.29
N MET A 142 -4.28 0.66 -8.05
CA MET A 142 -5.63 1.09 -7.63
C MET A 142 -6.59 -0.10 -7.55
N ARG A 143 -7.50 -0.10 -6.56
CA ARG A 143 -8.53 -1.14 -6.35
C ARG A 143 -9.87 -0.83 -7.00
N GLU A 144 -10.09 0.41 -7.43
CA GLU A 144 -11.26 0.84 -8.19
C GLU A 144 -10.86 1.41 -9.57
N ASN A 145 -11.81 1.40 -10.50
CA ASN A 145 -11.61 2.00 -11.82
C ASN A 145 -11.53 3.53 -11.70
N LEU A 146 -10.64 4.13 -12.47
CA LEU A 146 -10.48 5.58 -12.48
C LEU A 146 -11.76 6.28 -12.92
N LYS A 147 -12.11 7.38 -12.26
CA LYS A 147 -13.34 8.17 -12.50
C LYS A 147 -13.10 9.67 -12.62
N VAL A 148 -11.84 10.04 -12.86
CA VAL A 148 -11.40 11.42 -13.09
C VAL A 148 -12.01 12.00 -14.36
N THR A 149 -12.30 13.29 -14.32
CA THR A 149 -12.89 14.09 -15.40
C THR A 149 -12.00 15.25 -15.83
N THR A 150 -10.92 15.49 -15.08
CA THR A 150 -9.89 16.49 -15.34
C THR A 150 -8.53 15.80 -15.43
N TYR A 151 -7.72 16.14 -16.42
CA TYR A 151 -6.32 15.73 -16.44
C TYR A 151 -5.58 16.35 -15.26
N ASN A 152 -4.52 15.70 -14.79
CA ASN A 152 -3.65 16.16 -13.72
C ASN A 152 -2.93 17.49 -14.08
N THR A 153 -2.90 17.86 -15.37
CA THR A 153 -2.50 19.22 -15.83
C THR A 153 -3.51 20.32 -15.49
N GLY A 154 -4.72 19.95 -15.07
CA GLY A 154 -5.86 20.83 -14.83
C GLY A 154 -6.79 21.01 -16.04
N ASP A 155 -6.46 20.43 -17.20
CA ASP A 155 -7.30 20.52 -18.40
C ASP A 155 -8.51 19.56 -18.31
N PRO A 156 -9.74 19.99 -18.64
CA PRO A 156 -10.90 19.11 -18.63
C PRO A 156 -10.77 18.04 -19.73
N ILE A 157 -11.19 16.81 -19.40
CA ILE A 157 -11.35 15.74 -20.38
C ILE A 157 -12.70 15.93 -21.09
N ASN A 158 -12.76 15.69 -22.40
CA ASN A 158 -14.03 15.86 -23.12
C ASN A 158 -15.01 14.73 -22.76
N ILE A 159 -16.16 15.07 -22.18
CA ILE A 159 -17.28 14.14 -22.11
C ILE A 159 -17.93 14.01 -23.49
N VAL A 160 -18.02 12.79 -24.03
CA VAL A 160 -18.59 12.54 -25.37
C VAL A 160 -19.63 11.45 -25.29
N GLU A 161 -20.91 11.82 -25.24
CA GLU A 161 -22.02 10.87 -25.04
C GLU A 161 -22.70 10.40 -26.33
N PRO A 162 -22.90 11.23 -27.38
CA PRO A 162 -23.52 10.76 -28.62
C PRO A 162 -22.62 9.79 -29.39
N TRP A 163 -23.18 8.64 -29.79
CA TRP A 163 -22.43 7.55 -30.46
C TRP A 163 -21.70 8.01 -31.73
N ASN A 164 -22.32 8.89 -32.53
CA ASN A 164 -21.75 9.40 -33.78
C ASN A 164 -20.54 10.33 -33.55
N TYR A 165 -20.53 11.06 -32.43
CA TYR A 165 -19.39 11.87 -32.03
C TYR A 165 -18.28 11.01 -31.44
N TRP A 166 -18.63 9.97 -30.67
CA TRP A 166 -17.65 8.99 -30.17
C TRP A 166 -16.86 8.31 -31.30
N LEU A 167 -17.58 7.82 -32.31
CA LEU A 167 -17.01 7.14 -33.49
C LEU A 167 -16.00 8.01 -34.26
N SER A 168 -16.26 9.32 -34.35
CA SER A 168 -15.45 10.27 -35.13
C SER A 168 -14.48 11.10 -34.29
N ASN A 169 -14.42 10.89 -32.98
CA ASN A 169 -13.61 11.67 -32.07
C ASN A 169 -12.10 11.45 -32.30
N SER A 170 -11.34 12.54 -32.33
CA SER A 170 -9.88 12.52 -32.47
C SER A 170 -9.15 13.04 -31.21
N ASN A 171 -9.89 13.37 -30.15
CA ASN A 171 -9.34 13.90 -28.90
C ASN A 171 -9.49 12.90 -27.76
N GLY A 172 -8.81 13.15 -26.64
CA GLY A 172 -9.09 12.44 -25.40
C GLY A 172 -10.54 12.67 -24.98
N ALA A 173 -11.25 11.58 -24.69
CA ALA A 173 -12.63 11.62 -24.24
C ALA A 173 -12.93 10.55 -23.21
N TYR A 174 -13.93 10.85 -22.39
CA TYR A 174 -14.54 9.91 -21.47
C TYR A 174 -16.07 9.93 -21.56
N CYS A 175 -16.70 8.92 -20.99
CA CYS A 175 -18.13 8.88 -20.70
C CYS A 175 -18.38 7.93 -19.53
N TRP A 176 -19.61 7.94 -19.01
CA TRP A 176 -20.10 6.90 -18.10
C TRP A 176 -20.77 5.79 -18.91
N TYR A 177 -20.84 4.58 -18.36
CA TYR A 177 -21.60 3.50 -19.02
C TYR A 177 -23.06 3.94 -19.22
N GLU A 178 -23.65 3.63 -20.38
CA GLU A 178 -24.98 4.13 -20.82
C GLU A 178 -25.15 5.67 -20.77
N ASN A 179 -24.06 6.42 -20.67
CA ASN A 179 -24.07 7.87 -20.38
C ASN A 179 -24.86 8.23 -19.11
N ASP A 180 -24.84 7.35 -18.10
CA ASP A 180 -25.51 7.56 -16.82
C ASP A 180 -24.49 7.56 -15.67
N LYS A 181 -24.13 8.77 -15.22
CA LYS A 181 -23.22 8.97 -14.08
C LYS A 181 -23.83 8.48 -12.76
N GLU A 182 -25.12 8.72 -12.54
CA GLU A 182 -25.77 8.49 -11.24
C GLU A 182 -25.82 6.99 -10.92
N THR A 183 -26.08 6.17 -11.95
CA THR A 183 -26.15 4.71 -11.80
C THR A 183 -24.77 4.06 -11.83
N TYR A 184 -23.89 4.47 -12.75
CA TYR A 184 -22.66 3.71 -13.04
C TYR A 184 -21.37 4.36 -12.54
N GLY A 185 -21.35 5.68 -12.37
CA GLY A 185 -20.10 6.42 -12.24
C GLY A 185 -19.33 6.14 -10.95
N GLU A 186 -20.04 5.94 -9.83
CA GLU A 186 -19.40 5.70 -8.54
C GLU A 186 -18.81 4.29 -8.43
N LEU A 187 -19.58 3.28 -8.85
CA LEU A 187 -19.19 1.87 -8.71
C LEU A 187 -18.23 1.42 -9.82
N TYR A 188 -18.54 1.72 -11.08
CA TYR A 188 -17.81 1.18 -12.24
C TYR A 188 -16.72 2.10 -12.77
N GLY A 189 -16.70 3.37 -12.32
CA GLY A 189 -15.81 4.39 -12.82
C GLY A 189 -16.15 4.86 -14.24
N ALA A 190 -15.23 5.63 -14.83
CA ALA A 190 -15.41 6.18 -16.17
C ALA A 190 -14.81 5.29 -17.26
N ILE A 191 -15.35 5.46 -18.46
CA ILE A 191 -14.88 4.81 -19.68
C ILE A 191 -14.12 5.83 -20.51
N TYR A 192 -12.85 5.55 -20.82
CA TYR A 192 -11.97 6.44 -21.56
C TYR A 192 -11.64 5.84 -22.92
N ASN A 193 -11.53 6.68 -23.95
CA ASN A 193 -10.87 6.27 -25.17
C ASN A 193 -9.34 6.23 -24.98
N HIS A 194 -8.63 5.44 -25.78
CA HIS A 194 -7.17 5.35 -25.63
C HIS A 194 -6.46 6.69 -25.94
N ILE A 195 -7.11 7.60 -26.67
CA ILE A 195 -6.56 8.95 -26.92
C ILE A 195 -6.48 9.77 -25.61
N ALA A 196 -7.36 9.50 -24.64
CA ALA A 196 -7.30 10.07 -23.30
C ALA A 196 -6.27 9.38 -22.40
N VAL A 197 -5.96 8.12 -22.70
CA VAL A 197 -4.89 7.33 -22.09
C VAL A 197 -3.55 7.84 -22.63
N ARG A 198 -3.19 9.06 -22.21
CA ARG A 198 -1.88 9.68 -22.42
C ARG A 198 -1.07 9.44 -21.15
N ASN A 199 0.20 9.10 -21.32
CA ASN A 199 1.10 8.94 -20.17
C ASN A 199 1.12 10.22 -19.33
N ASP A 200 1.12 10.02 -18.01
CA ASP A 200 1.37 11.00 -16.96
C ASP A 200 0.30 12.07 -16.70
N ASP A 201 -0.76 12.15 -17.52
CA ASP A 201 -1.77 13.20 -17.37
C ASP A 201 -3.09 12.72 -16.73
N LEU A 202 -3.39 11.42 -16.70
CA LEU A 202 -4.70 10.93 -16.25
C LEU A 202 -4.71 10.45 -14.80
N CYS A 203 -3.59 9.93 -14.32
CA CYS A 203 -3.47 9.37 -12.97
C CYS A 203 -3.06 10.44 -11.95
N PRO A 204 -3.28 10.20 -10.64
CA PRO A 204 -2.75 11.05 -9.58
C PRO A 204 -1.22 11.23 -9.66
N ASP A 205 -0.70 12.29 -9.06
CA ASP A 205 0.75 12.56 -8.99
C ASP A 205 1.55 11.33 -8.49
N GLY A 206 2.59 10.95 -9.25
CA GLY A 206 3.44 9.80 -8.95
C GLY A 206 2.82 8.43 -9.31
N TRP A 207 1.65 8.42 -9.94
CA TRP A 207 1.00 7.23 -10.50
C TRP A 207 0.90 7.37 -12.02
N HIS A 208 0.82 6.23 -12.72
CA HIS A 208 0.73 6.19 -14.16
C HIS A 208 -0.17 5.05 -14.64
N ILE A 209 -0.52 5.08 -15.92
CA ILE A 209 -1.29 4.01 -16.55
C ILE A 209 -0.32 2.88 -16.92
N PRO A 210 -0.61 1.62 -16.54
CA PRO A 210 0.28 0.49 -16.78
C PRO A 210 0.63 0.31 -18.26
N SER A 211 1.92 0.19 -18.53
CA SER A 211 2.45 -0.20 -19.83
C SER A 211 2.23 -1.68 -20.15
N GLU A 212 2.53 -2.10 -21.38
CA GLU A 212 2.48 -3.52 -21.74
C GLU A 212 3.36 -4.38 -20.83
N GLU A 213 4.56 -3.89 -20.51
CA GLU A 213 5.53 -4.66 -19.73
C GLU A 213 5.11 -4.76 -18.27
N GLU A 214 4.54 -3.70 -17.69
CA GLU A 214 4.06 -3.74 -16.30
C GLU A 214 2.84 -4.64 -16.13
N TRP A 215 1.93 -4.68 -17.11
CA TRP A 215 0.87 -5.68 -17.10
C TRP A 215 1.43 -7.11 -17.18
N LYS A 216 2.46 -7.37 -18.01
CA LYS A 216 3.09 -8.69 -18.08
C LYS A 216 3.79 -9.05 -16.77
N GLU A 217 4.41 -8.10 -16.09
CA GLU A 217 5.01 -8.32 -14.76
C GLU A 217 3.95 -8.76 -13.74
N LEU A 218 2.78 -8.12 -13.73
CA LEU A 218 1.64 -8.56 -12.91
C LEU A 218 1.21 -9.99 -13.28
N GLU A 219 0.99 -10.25 -14.57
CA GLU A 219 0.57 -11.57 -15.07
C GLU A 219 1.58 -12.67 -14.68
N ILE A 220 2.88 -12.41 -14.83
CA ILE A 220 3.96 -13.34 -14.46
C ILE A 220 4.00 -13.57 -12.95
N PHE A 221 3.85 -12.52 -12.15
CA PHE A 221 3.79 -12.64 -10.69
C PHE A 221 2.64 -13.54 -10.25
N LEU A 222 1.51 -13.52 -10.96
CA LEU A 222 0.33 -14.33 -10.66
C LEU A 222 0.41 -15.79 -11.14
N GLY A 223 1.43 -16.12 -11.95
CA GLY A 223 1.72 -17.47 -12.39
C GLY A 223 1.75 -17.69 -13.91
N VAL A 224 1.50 -16.66 -14.73
CA VAL A 224 1.64 -16.78 -16.19
C VAL A 224 3.10 -17.05 -16.53
N ASN A 225 3.34 -18.01 -17.42
CA ASN A 225 4.70 -18.26 -17.91
C ASN A 225 5.21 -17.04 -18.71
N ALA A 226 6.47 -16.65 -18.52
CA ALA A 226 7.06 -15.48 -19.19
C ALA A 226 6.99 -15.55 -20.74
N ASP A 227 7.10 -16.74 -21.32
CA ASP A 227 6.95 -16.92 -22.77
C ASP A 227 5.47 -16.75 -23.21
N GLU A 228 4.52 -17.10 -22.35
CA GLU A 228 3.07 -16.97 -22.60
C GLU A 228 2.55 -15.54 -22.41
N ALA A 229 3.17 -14.73 -21.54
CA ALA A 229 2.78 -13.34 -21.29
C ALA A 229 2.84 -12.46 -22.56
N ASN A 230 3.59 -12.88 -23.58
CA ASN A 230 3.67 -12.19 -24.87
C ASN A 230 2.60 -12.61 -25.89
N LEU A 231 1.83 -13.66 -25.61
CA LEU A 231 0.81 -14.17 -26.52
C LEU A 231 -0.35 -13.18 -26.67
N TYR A 232 -1.04 -13.30 -27.80
CA TYR A 232 -2.35 -12.72 -27.99
C TYR A 232 -3.42 -13.73 -27.61
N PHE A 233 -4.63 -13.21 -27.36
CA PHE A 233 -5.80 -13.96 -26.95
C PHE A 233 -5.67 -14.45 -25.51
N PHE A 234 -6.29 -15.59 -25.20
CA PHE A 234 -6.28 -16.14 -23.85
C PHE A 234 -4.95 -16.83 -23.54
N HIS A 235 -4.40 -16.55 -22.36
CA HIS A 235 -3.19 -17.16 -21.82
C HIS A 235 -3.26 -17.30 -20.29
N GLY A 236 -2.34 -18.04 -19.70
CA GLY A 236 -2.38 -18.37 -18.28
C GLY A 236 -3.40 -19.46 -17.96
N ILE A 237 -3.77 -19.58 -16.68
CA ILE A 237 -4.70 -20.60 -16.17
C ILE A 237 -5.94 -19.94 -15.57
N ASN A 238 -5.75 -19.09 -14.56
CA ASN A 238 -6.84 -18.48 -13.79
C ASN A 238 -6.48 -17.07 -13.26
N GLU A 239 -5.50 -16.40 -13.85
CA GLU A 239 -5.04 -15.09 -13.39
C GLU A 239 -6.11 -14.00 -13.55
N GLY A 240 -7.05 -14.18 -14.48
CA GLY A 240 -8.25 -13.35 -14.58
C GLY A 240 -9.15 -13.51 -13.35
N SER A 241 -9.33 -14.74 -12.83
CA SER A 241 -10.05 -14.97 -11.57
C SER A 241 -9.33 -14.36 -10.38
N LYS A 242 -8.00 -14.51 -10.30
CA LYS A 242 -7.18 -13.93 -9.22
C LYS A 242 -7.32 -12.41 -9.11
N LEU A 243 -7.42 -11.72 -10.26
CA LEU A 243 -7.58 -10.28 -10.35
C LEU A 243 -9.04 -9.80 -10.18
N ALA A 244 -10.02 -10.65 -10.47
CA ALA A 244 -11.44 -10.31 -10.35
C ALA A 244 -11.82 -10.03 -8.89
N GLY A 245 -12.95 -9.39 -8.66
CA GLY A 245 -13.51 -9.21 -7.33
C GLY A 245 -14.99 -8.88 -7.38
N SER A 246 -15.61 -8.74 -6.21
CA SER A 246 -17.03 -8.41 -6.08
C SER A 246 -17.91 -9.38 -6.89
N SER A 247 -17.90 -10.67 -6.52
CA SER A 247 -18.55 -11.76 -7.25
C SER A 247 -20.02 -11.49 -7.60
N ASP A 248 -20.74 -10.78 -6.73
CA ASP A 248 -22.17 -10.47 -6.91
C ASP A 248 -22.44 -9.53 -8.10
N LEU A 249 -21.42 -8.83 -8.62
CA LEU A 249 -21.53 -8.00 -9.82
C LEU A 249 -21.34 -8.79 -11.11
N TRP A 250 -20.72 -9.97 -11.03
CA TRP A 250 -20.43 -10.81 -12.19
C TRP A 250 -21.59 -11.76 -12.47
N PHE A 251 -21.92 -11.93 -13.74
CA PHE A 251 -22.73 -13.05 -14.15
C PHE A 251 -22.04 -14.36 -13.77
N GLU A 252 -22.77 -15.32 -13.22
CA GLU A 252 -22.18 -16.57 -12.74
C GLU A 252 -21.52 -17.35 -13.89
N GLY A 253 -20.25 -17.72 -13.72
CA GLY A 253 -19.50 -18.47 -14.72
C GLY A 253 -18.20 -19.04 -14.18
N ASP A 254 -17.34 -19.52 -15.08
CA ASP A 254 -16.08 -20.17 -14.73
C ASP A 254 -15.14 -19.23 -13.94
N LEU A 255 -15.21 -17.91 -14.18
CA LEU A 255 -14.45 -16.90 -13.44
C LEU A 255 -14.77 -16.94 -11.95
N THR A 256 -16.06 -16.84 -11.59
CA THR A 256 -16.53 -16.74 -10.19
C THR A 256 -16.55 -18.08 -9.46
N ARG A 257 -16.44 -19.19 -10.19
CA ARG A 257 -16.38 -20.56 -9.64
C ARG A 257 -14.95 -21.02 -9.34
N ASP A 258 -13.95 -20.28 -9.80
CA ASP A 258 -12.55 -20.57 -9.50
C ASP A 258 -12.26 -20.33 -8.01
N ASN A 259 -11.50 -21.25 -7.39
CA ASN A 259 -11.19 -21.17 -5.95
C ASN A 259 -10.24 -20.02 -5.62
N GLU A 260 -9.52 -19.47 -6.60
CA GLU A 260 -8.63 -18.32 -6.43
C GLU A 260 -9.30 -17.01 -6.88
N PHE A 261 -10.63 -16.96 -6.99
CA PHE A 261 -11.35 -15.73 -7.30
C PHE A 261 -11.04 -14.63 -6.28
N GLY A 262 -10.48 -13.51 -6.75
CA GLY A 262 -10.24 -12.30 -5.98
C GLY A 262 -9.23 -12.38 -4.84
N VAL A 263 -8.33 -13.34 -4.89
CA VAL A 263 -7.27 -13.49 -3.87
C VAL A 263 -6.24 -12.34 -3.85
N THR A 264 -6.21 -11.50 -4.88
CA THR A 264 -5.19 -10.42 -5.00
C THR A 264 -5.66 -9.06 -4.51
N ASP A 265 -6.95 -8.91 -4.17
CA ASP A 265 -7.56 -7.61 -3.84
C ASP A 265 -7.49 -6.52 -4.93
N PHE A 266 -7.03 -6.85 -6.14
CA PHE A 266 -7.08 -5.96 -7.31
C PHE A 266 -8.50 -5.48 -7.63
N ASN A 267 -9.48 -6.35 -7.35
CA ASN A 267 -10.91 -6.08 -7.42
C ASN A 267 -11.37 -5.59 -8.81
N ALA A 268 -11.06 -6.37 -9.85
CA ALA A 268 -11.61 -6.13 -11.18
C ALA A 268 -13.10 -6.50 -11.22
N ILE A 269 -13.94 -5.53 -11.63
CA ILE A 269 -15.40 -5.65 -11.71
C ILE A 269 -15.89 -5.51 -13.15
N PRO A 270 -17.05 -6.08 -13.54
CA PRO A 270 -17.49 -6.21 -14.93
C PRO A 270 -18.13 -4.93 -15.47
N ALA A 271 -17.30 -3.90 -15.69
CA ALA A 271 -17.72 -2.57 -16.11
C ALA A 271 -18.14 -2.47 -17.60
N GLY A 272 -18.05 -3.57 -18.36
CA GLY A 272 -18.32 -3.57 -19.79
C GLY A 272 -17.36 -2.69 -20.58
N MET A 273 -17.80 -2.24 -21.75
CA MET A 273 -17.03 -1.36 -22.63
C MET A 273 -17.95 -0.49 -23.48
N ARG A 274 -17.35 0.53 -24.10
CA ARG A 274 -17.94 1.24 -25.23
C ARG A 274 -17.23 0.87 -26.53
N THR A 275 -17.96 0.41 -27.53
CA THR A 275 -17.38 0.04 -28.83
C THR A 275 -16.88 1.29 -29.57
N LYS A 276 -16.07 1.09 -30.62
CA LYS A 276 -15.76 2.16 -31.60
C LYS A 276 -17.04 2.74 -32.24
N GLY A 277 -18.08 1.93 -32.44
CA GLY A 277 -19.39 2.35 -32.95
C GLY A 277 -20.18 3.22 -31.96
N GLY A 278 -19.76 3.26 -30.70
CA GLY A 278 -20.37 4.04 -29.64
C GLY A 278 -21.44 3.29 -28.85
N GLU A 279 -21.67 2.00 -29.13
CA GLU A 279 -22.56 1.13 -28.37
C GLU A 279 -21.92 0.72 -27.02
N PHE A 280 -22.74 0.56 -25.99
CA PHE A 280 -22.35 0.00 -24.70
C PHE A 280 -22.68 -1.49 -24.67
N ILE A 281 -21.69 -2.32 -24.28
CA ILE A 281 -21.85 -3.77 -24.25
C ILE A 281 -21.12 -4.40 -23.06
N ASN A 282 -21.52 -5.63 -22.72
CA ASN A 282 -20.83 -6.56 -21.81
C ASN A 282 -20.77 -6.16 -20.33
N MET A 283 -21.59 -5.21 -19.86
CA MET A 283 -21.84 -4.99 -18.43
C MET A 283 -22.22 -6.32 -17.75
N GLU A 284 -21.76 -6.54 -16.51
CA GLU A 284 -21.92 -7.80 -15.72
C GLU A 284 -21.16 -9.02 -16.27
N TYR A 285 -20.78 -9.03 -17.55
CA TYR A 285 -20.12 -10.17 -18.18
C TYR A 285 -18.60 -10.02 -18.28
N GLN A 286 -18.09 -8.80 -18.49
CA GLN A 286 -16.69 -8.59 -18.84
C GLN A 286 -16.18 -7.23 -18.36
N THR A 287 -14.86 -7.13 -18.20
CA THR A 287 -14.18 -5.85 -17.98
C THR A 287 -12.96 -5.72 -18.86
N TYR A 288 -12.57 -4.48 -19.13
CA TYR A 288 -11.53 -4.14 -20.08
C TYR A 288 -10.66 -3.04 -19.49
N TYR A 289 -9.34 -3.21 -19.59
CA TYR A 289 -8.37 -2.25 -19.10
C TYR A 289 -7.43 -1.81 -20.21
N TRP A 290 -7.32 -0.51 -20.42
CA TRP A 290 -6.30 0.03 -21.29
C TRP A 290 -4.90 -0.18 -20.72
N SER A 291 -3.95 -0.46 -21.60
CA SER A 291 -2.55 -0.10 -21.39
C SER A 291 -2.28 1.29 -21.94
N SER A 292 -1.26 1.96 -21.42
CA SER A 292 -0.66 3.13 -22.07
C SER A 292 0.02 2.81 -23.41
N SER A 293 0.36 1.55 -23.64
CA SER A 293 1.17 1.13 -24.77
C SER A 293 0.32 0.91 -26.04
N ILE A 294 0.87 1.37 -27.16
CA ILE A 294 0.22 1.25 -28.48
C ILE A 294 0.52 -0.11 -29.13
N GLY A 295 -0.49 -0.71 -29.76
CA GLY A 295 -0.31 -1.91 -30.58
C GLY A 295 0.16 -1.56 -31.99
N ASP A 296 -0.39 -0.49 -32.55
CA ASP A 296 0.03 0.10 -33.81
C ASP A 296 -0.42 1.57 -33.90
N VAL A 297 -0.42 2.13 -35.11
CA VAL A 297 -0.78 3.52 -35.37
C VAL A 297 -2.22 3.84 -34.95
N ASP A 298 -3.15 2.90 -35.12
CA ASP A 298 -4.60 3.10 -34.89
C ASP A 298 -5.12 2.37 -33.65
N ASN A 299 -4.34 1.42 -33.11
CA ASN A 299 -4.77 0.52 -32.04
C ASN A 299 -3.92 0.62 -30.77
N GLY A 300 -4.57 0.45 -29.62
CA GLY A 300 -3.95 0.37 -28.30
C GLY A 300 -4.12 -1.00 -27.68
N TYR A 301 -3.22 -1.41 -26.79
CA TYR A 301 -3.33 -2.69 -26.11
C TYR A 301 -4.30 -2.66 -24.94
N TYR A 302 -4.97 -3.79 -24.69
CA TYR A 302 -5.88 -3.93 -23.56
C TYR A 302 -5.82 -5.34 -22.96
N ARG A 303 -6.23 -5.42 -21.69
CA ARG A 303 -6.54 -6.68 -20.99
C ARG A 303 -8.04 -6.81 -20.87
N ASN A 304 -8.52 -8.04 -20.93
CA ASN A 304 -9.92 -8.35 -20.74
C ASN A 304 -10.08 -9.60 -19.87
N ILE A 305 -11.00 -9.48 -18.90
CA ILE A 305 -11.41 -10.57 -18.01
C ILE A 305 -12.89 -10.85 -18.29
N ARG A 306 -13.27 -12.12 -18.38
CA ARG A 306 -14.62 -12.54 -18.77
C ARG A 306 -15.21 -13.51 -17.76
N PHE A 307 -16.50 -13.39 -17.50
CA PHE A 307 -17.22 -14.25 -16.55
C PHE A 307 -17.09 -15.75 -16.85
N ASN A 308 -16.93 -16.15 -18.12
CA ASN A 308 -16.90 -17.53 -18.58
C ASN A 308 -15.51 -18.04 -18.97
N ASN A 309 -14.44 -17.31 -18.62
CA ASN A 309 -13.08 -17.79 -18.80
C ASN A 309 -12.18 -17.18 -17.72
N PRO A 310 -11.57 -17.98 -16.84
CA PRO A 310 -10.72 -17.48 -15.76
C PRO A 310 -9.35 -16.96 -16.23
N GLN A 311 -8.98 -17.20 -17.49
CA GLN A 311 -7.75 -16.69 -18.11
C GLN A 311 -7.82 -15.19 -18.42
N ILE A 312 -6.65 -14.58 -18.61
CA ILE A 312 -6.53 -13.20 -19.12
C ILE A 312 -6.58 -13.23 -20.64
N TYR A 313 -7.31 -12.27 -21.24
CA TYR A 313 -7.28 -12.03 -22.67
C TYR A 313 -6.50 -10.77 -23.00
N ARG A 314 -5.51 -10.87 -23.89
CA ARG A 314 -4.70 -9.75 -24.36
C ARG A 314 -4.82 -9.53 -25.86
N TYR A 315 -5.07 -8.30 -26.29
CA TYR A 315 -5.04 -7.93 -27.72
C TYR A 315 -4.89 -6.41 -27.90
N HIS A 316 -4.93 -5.92 -29.13
CA HIS A 316 -5.02 -4.50 -29.43
C HIS A 316 -6.26 -4.19 -30.26
N ILE A 317 -6.87 -3.03 -30.02
CA ILE A 317 -8.08 -2.58 -30.70
C ILE A 317 -8.05 -1.07 -30.90
N SER A 318 -8.93 -0.58 -31.77
CA SER A 318 -8.99 0.84 -32.15
C SER A 318 -9.01 1.75 -30.94
N LYS A 319 -8.18 2.80 -30.99
CA LYS A 319 -8.05 3.83 -29.94
C LYS A 319 -9.35 4.59 -29.65
N ASN A 320 -10.36 4.49 -30.52
CA ASN A 320 -11.71 5.02 -30.35
C ASN A 320 -12.64 4.09 -29.55
N THR A 321 -12.19 2.91 -29.15
CA THR A 321 -12.92 2.08 -28.19
C THR A 321 -12.83 2.72 -26.81
N GLY A 322 -13.80 2.49 -25.93
CA GLY A 322 -13.80 2.99 -24.57
C GLY A 322 -13.67 1.85 -23.57
N PHE A 323 -12.66 1.91 -22.70
CA PHE A 323 -12.43 0.95 -21.61
C PHE A 323 -12.17 1.65 -20.27
N SER A 324 -12.20 0.87 -19.19
CA SER A 324 -11.79 1.33 -17.87
C SER A 324 -10.26 1.53 -17.83
N VAL A 325 -9.81 2.33 -16.87
CA VAL A 325 -8.38 2.55 -16.57
C VAL A 325 -8.12 2.23 -15.11
N ARG A 326 -6.95 1.64 -14.85
CA ARG A 326 -6.37 1.47 -13.51
C ARG A 326 -5.02 2.18 -13.51
N CYS A 327 -4.74 2.96 -12.47
CA CYS A 327 -3.42 3.53 -12.28
C CYS A 327 -2.59 2.62 -11.38
N MET A 328 -1.28 2.67 -11.59
CA MET A 328 -0.31 1.97 -10.78
C MET A 328 0.91 2.85 -10.49
N LYS A 329 1.75 2.39 -9.59
CA LYS A 329 3.13 2.85 -9.44
C LYS A 329 4.03 1.66 -9.14
N ASN A 330 5.28 1.72 -9.59
CA ASN A 330 6.26 0.70 -9.22
C ASN A 330 6.68 0.90 -7.77
N PHE A 331 6.73 -0.21 -7.06
CA PHE A 331 7.22 -0.24 -5.70
C PHE A 331 8.74 -0.39 -5.76
N ASP A 332 9.47 0.64 -5.31
CA ASP A 332 10.93 0.63 -5.32
C ASP A 332 11.45 -0.38 -4.28
N VAL A 333 11.75 -1.61 -4.72
CA VAL A 333 12.50 -2.57 -3.90
C VAL A 333 13.98 -2.18 -3.96
N LYS A 334 14.48 -1.50 -2.93
CA LYS A 334 15.91 -1.15 -2.81
C LYS A 334 16.74 -2.29 -2.22
#